data_AF-A0A401TVS7-F1
#
_entry.id   AF-A0A401TVS7-F1
#
_cell.length_a   1.000
_cell.length_b   1.000
_cell.length_c   1.000
_cell.angle_alpha   90.00
_cell.angle_beta   90.00
_cell.angle_gamma   90.00
#
_symmetry.space_group_name_H-M   'P 1'
#
loop_
_entity.id
_entity.type
_entity.pdbx_description
1 polymer ?
#
loop_
_entity_poly.entity_id
_entity_poly.type
_entity_poly.pdbx_seq_one_letter_code
_entity_poly.pdbx_strand_id
1 'polypeptide(L)'
;MGSLIAIETSARHPDKVSGLALIGTAATMTVGLDLLKAAEANDGAAIDMVSIWGLGFKAELGGSLAPGLWMHQGAQRVLQEAKPGVLYNDLNACNAYQNGLTAAAAVKVPATFILGERDMMTPAKAGKALAAATPNARTVVLPGAGHMMMVETPDELLAALQ
;
A
#
# COMPACT_ATOMS: atom_id res chain seq x y z
N MET A 1 -3.49 3.17 -2.71
CA MET A 1 -4.15 4.47 -2.96
C MET A 1 -3.71 5.58 -2.01
N GLY A 2 -3.91 5.46 -0.68
CA GLY A 2 -3.67 6.55 0.28
C GLY A 2 -2.26 7.16 0.22
N SER A 3 -1.23 6.36 -0.05
CA SER A 3 0.16 6.83 -0.23
C SER A 3 0.33 7.75 -1.45
N LEU A 4 -0.36 7.50 -2.56
CA LEU A 4 -0.37 8.37 -3.74
C LEU A 4 -1.07 9.70 -3.46
N ILE A 5 -2.16 9.67 -2.69
CA ILE A 5 -2.86 10.89 -2.26
C ILE A 5 -1.97 11.71 -1.33
N ALA A 6 -1.28 11.06 -0.38
CA ALA A 6 -0.44 11.72 0.59
C ALA A 6 0.78 12.41 -0.05
N ILE A 7 1.46 11.73 -0.97
CA ILE A 7 2.61 12.33 -1.66
C ILE A 7 2.18 13.52 -2.54
N GLU A 8 1.04 13.41 -3.20
CA GLU A 8 0.53 14.48 -4.07
C GLU A 8 0.01 15.67 -3.27
N THR A 9 -0.59 15.41 -2.10
CA THR A 9 -0.98 16.46 -1.16
C THR A 9 0.25 17.22 -0.65
N SER A 10 1.32 16.50 -0.27
CA SER A 10 2.58 17.10 0.18
C SER A 10 3.25 17.95 -0.91
N ALA A 11 3.27 17.44 -2.15
CA ALA A 11 3.81 18.16 -3.30
C ALA A 11 3.03 19.45 -3.62
N ARG A 12 1.69 19.40 -3.59
CA ARG A 12 0.82 20.53 -3.97
C ARG A 12 0.62 21.54 -2.86
N HIS A 13 0.76 21.13 -1.61
CA HIS A 13 0.49 21.96 -0.43
C HIS A 13 1.64 21.86 0.59
N PRO A 14 2.87 22.24 0.22
CA PRO A 14 4.05 22.06 1.07
C PRO A 14 3.94 22.75 2.43
N ASP A 15 3.19 23.84 2.52
CA ASP A 15 3.03 24.62 3.76
C ASP A 15 1.99 24.02 4.73
N LYS A 16 1.25 22.98 4.30
CA LYS A 16 0.20 22.32 5.10
C LYS A 16 0.62 20.96 5.66
N VAL A 17 1.77 20.44 5.25
CA VAL A 17 2.29 19.15 5.66
C VAL A 17 3.59 19.39 6.42
N SER A 18 3.76 18.76 7.58
CA SER A 18 4.99 18.85 8.40
C SER A 18 5.87 17.60 8.31
N GLY A 19 5.30 16.47 7.85
CA GLY A 19 5.99 15.20 7.66
C GLY A 19 5.13 14.26 6.83
N LEU A 20 5.78 13.28 6.20
CA LEU A 20 5.13 12.32 5.30
C LEU A 20 5.52 10.89 5.69
N ALA A 21 4.54 10.00 5.87
CA ALA A 21 4.76 8.57 6.01
C ALA A 21 4.02 7.84 4.89
N LEU A 22 4.75 7.06 4.08
CA LEU A 22 4.22 6.30 2.96
C LEU A 22 4.42 4.81 3.21
N ILE A 23 3.30 4.11 3.40
CA ILE A 23 3.25 2.67 3.68
C ILE A 23 2.78 1.97 2.40
N GLY A 24 3.50 0.94 1.95
CA GLY A 24 3.10 0.14 0.77
C GLY A 24 2.95 1.02 -0.47
N THR A 25 4.06 1.62 -0.91
CA THR A 25 4.03 2.66 -1.96
C THR A 25 4.93 2.34 -3.14
N ALA A 26 4.57 2.90 -4.29
CA ALA A 26 5.34 2.86 -5.52
C ALA A 26 5.02 4.12 -6.35
N ALA A 27 5.93 4.53 -7.22
CA ALA A 27 5.71 5.68 -8.11
C ALA A 27 4.55 5.45 -9.10
N THR A 28 4.44 4.21 -9.56
CA THR A 28 3.41 3.71 -10.46
C THR A 28 2.87 2.41 -9.87
N MET A 29 1.55 2.29 -9.75
CA MET A 29 0.88 1.09 -9.24
C MET A 29 0.08 0.44 -10.35
N THR A 30 0.80 -0.14 -11.32
CA THR A 30 0.16 -0.82 -12.46
C THR A 30 -0.67 -2.00 -11.96
N VAL A 31 -1.94 -2.03 -12.35
CA VAL A 31 -2.86 -3.11 -11.97
C VAL A 31 -3.04 -4.04 -13.15
N GLY A 32 -2.91 -5.35 -12.90
CA GLY A 32 -3.11 -6.37 -13.93
C GLY A 32 -4.52 -6.33 -14.52
N LEU A 33 -4.63 -6.56 -15.83
CA LEU A 33 -5.90 -6.47 -16.55
C LEU A 33 -6.97 -7.43 -16.00
N ASP A 34 -6.57 -8.62 -15.58
CA ASP A 34 -7.50 -9.62 -15.02
C ASP A 34 -8.09 -9.15 -13.68
N LEU A 35 -7.27 -8.53 -12.83
CA LEU A 35 -7.74 -7.93 -11.57
C LEU A 35 -8.67 -6.74 -11.85
N LEU A 36 -8.34 -5.86 -12.80
CA LEU A 36 -9.24 -4.75 -13.17
C LEU A 36 -10.59 -5.24 -13.68
N LYS A 37 -10.61 -6.24 -14.56
CA LYS A 37 -11.86 -6.82 -15.10
C LYS A 37 -12.70 -7.49 -14.01
N ALA A 38 -12.06 -8.28 -13.14
CA ALA A 38 -12.76 -8.92 -12.02
C ALA A 38 -13.36 -7.86 -11.08
N ALA A 39 -12.59 -6.80 -10.77
CA ALA A 39 -13.07 -5.71 -9.92
C ALA A 39 -14.22 -4.93 -10.57
N GLU A 40 -14.17 -4.67 -11.88
CA GLU A 40 -15.23 -3.99 -12.64
C GLU A 40 -16.53 -4.80 -12.61
N ALA A 41 -16.42 -6.13 -12.73
CA ALA A 41 -17.53 -7.06 -12.65
C ALA A 41 -18.05 -7.28 -11.21
N ASN A 42 -17.39 -6.73 -10.19
CA ASN A 42 -17.64 -7.04 -8.76
C ASN A 42 -17.53 -8.55 -8.47
N ASP A 43 -16.64 -9.23 -9.18
CA ASP A 43 -16.37 -10.65 -8.99
C ASP A 43 -15.53 -10.86 -7.71
N GLY A 44 -15.90 -11.86 -6.91
CA GLY A 44 -15.17 -12.25 -5.71
C GLY A 44 -13.70 -12.61 -5.99
N ALA A 45 -13.37 -13.03 -7.22
CA ALA A 45 -12.00 -13.27 -7.64
C ALA A 45 -11.08 -12.05 -7.46
N ALA A 46 -11.61 -10.83 -7.57
CA ALA A 46 -10.83 -9.61 -7.30
C ALA A 46 -10.40 -9.51 -5.83
N ILE A 47 -11.30 -9.88 -4.92
CA ILE A 47 -11.05 -9.88 -3.48
C ILE A 47 -10.00 -10.94 -3.13
N ASP A 48 -10.10 -12.12 -3.75
CA ASP A 48 -9.14 -13.20 -3.56
C ASP A 48 -7.75 -12.78 -4.04
N MET A 49 -7.63 -12.23 -5.26
CA MET A 49 -6.35 -11.75 -5.81
C MET A 49 -5.70 -10.69 -4.91
N VAL A 50 -6.46 -9.67 -4.47
CA VAL A 50 -5.93 -8.63 -3.58
C VAL A 50 -5.49 -9.20 -2.24
N SER A 51 -6.24 -10.14 -1.68
CA SER A 51 -5.90 -10.75 -0.38
C SER A 51 -4.66 -11.63 -0.49
N ILE A 52 -4.56 -12.45 -1.55
CA ILE A 52 -3.42 -13.35 -1.80
C ILE A 52 -2.13 -12.57 -2.07
N TRP A 53 -2.18 -11.48 -2.85
CA TRP A 53 -0.99 -10.67 -3.15
C TRP A 53 -0.68 -9.63 -2.09
N GLY A 54 -1.68 -9.28 -1.27
CA GLY A 54 -1.55 -8.28 -0.22
C GLY A 54 -0.91 -8.80 1.06
N LEU A 55 -0.88 -10.11 1.29
CA LEU A 55 -0.37 -10.70 2.51
C LEU A 55 0.95 -11.45 2.30
N GLY A 56 1.84 -11.39 3.29
CA GLY A 56 3.02 -12.21 3.35
C GLY A 56 2.68 -13.67 3.71
N PHE A 57 3.53 -14.61 3.28
CA PHE A 57 3.30 -16.06 3.47
C PHE A 57 2.96 -16.47 4.92
N LYS A 58 3.53 -15.80 5.94
CA LYS A 58 3.22 -16.13 7.33
C LYS A 58 1.78 -15.78 7.72
N ALA A 59 1.25 -14.67 7.20
CA ALA A 59 -0.11 -14.21 7.48
C ALA A 59 -1.18 -15.16 6.92
N GLU A 60 -0.83 -15.94 5.89
CA GLU A 60 -1.66 -17.03 5.35
C GLU A 60 -1.75 -18.24 6.28
N LEU A 61 -0.71 -18.51 7.07
CA LEU A 61 -0.65 -19.70 7.93
C LEU A 61 -1.26 -19.48 9.32
N GLY A 62 -1.31 -18.23 9.82
CA GLY A 62 -1.81 -17.88 11.14
C GLY A 62 -1.03 -16.72 11.79
N GLY A 63 -1.06 -16.65 13.12
CA GLY A 63 -0.28 -15.65 13.87
C GLY A 63 -0.94 -14.27 14.02
N SER A 64 -2.25 -14.17 13.81
CA SER A 64 -3.02 -12.97 14.13
C SER A 64 -2.86 -12.62 15.62
N LEU A 65 -2.48 -11.38 15.91
CA LEU A 65 -2.45 -10.85 17.28
C LEU A 65 -3.85 -10.65 17.87
N ALA A 66 -4.88 -10.60 17.02
CA ALA A 66 -6.27 -10.60 17.43
C ALA A 66 -6.78 -12.05 17.57
N PRO A 67 -7.11 -12.51 18.79
CA PRO A 67 -7.56 -13.89 19.03
C PRO A 67 -8.81 -14.23 18.21
N GLY A 68 -8.81 -15.43 17.62
CA GLY A 68 -9.95 -15.94 16.84
C GLY A 68 -10.07 -15.37 15.42
N LEU A 69 -9.13 -14.52 14.98
CA LEU A 69 -9.07 -14.02 13.61
C LEU A 69 -7.97 -14.69 12.80
N TRP A 70 -8.23 -14.86 11.50
CA TRP A 70 -7.23 -15.20 10.49
C TRP A 70 -7.06 -14.00 9.56
N MET A 71 -5.83 -13.54 9.36
CA MET A 71 -5.54 -12.29 8.65
C MET A 71 -6.08 -12.30 7.21
N HIS A 72 -5.99 -13.43 6.51
CA HIS A 72 -6.51 -13.56 5.15
C HIS A 72 -8.03 -13.32 5.08
N GLN A 73 -8.80 -14.02 5.91
CA GLN A 73 -10.24 -13.81 5.98
C GLN A 73 -10.61 -12.41 6.47
N GLY A 74 -9.81 -11.83 7.36
CA GLY A 74 -9.97 -10.44 7.77
C GLY A 74 -9.83 -9.47 6.59
N ALA A 75 -8.79 -9.65 5.77
CA ALA A 75 -8.56 -8.84 4.57
C ALA A 75 -9.71 -9.01 3.55
N GLN A 76 -10.12 -10.26 3.28
CA GLN A 76 -11.26 -10.53 2.41
C GLN A 76 -12.53 -9.86 2.94
N ARG A 77 -12.80 -9.94 4.25
CA ARG A 77 -14.03 -9.39 4.82
C ARG A 77 -14.08 -7.87 4.71
N VAL A 78 -12.97 -7.18 4.92
CA VAL A 78 -12.90 -5.72 4.71
C VAL A 78 -13.25 -5.35 3.27
N LEU A 79 -12.73 -6.10 2.29
CA LEU A 79 -13.02 -5.86 0.88
C LEU A 79 -14.47 -6.22 0.50
N GLN A 80 -15.05 -7.26 1.12
CA GLN A 80 -16.45 -7.65 0.90
C GLN A 80 -17.46 -6.62 1.42
N GLU A 81 -17.10 -5.81 2.42
CA GLU A 81 -17.94 -4.71 2.91
C GLU A 81 -17.93 -3.49 1.98
N ALA A 82 -17.03 -3.44 0.98
CA ALA A 82 -16.99 -2.37 0.02
C ALA A 82 -18.25 -2.40 -0.87
N LYS A 83 -18.82 -1.23 -1.14
CA LYS A 83 -19.95 -1.12 -2.08
C LYS A 83 -19.51 -1.52 -3.50
N PRO A 84 -20.44 -2.02 -4.34
CA PRO A 84 -20.14 -2.30 -5.74
C PRO A 84 -19.46 -1.12 -6.44
N GLY A 85 -18.43 -1.40 -7.24
CA GLY A 85 -17.63 -0.45 -8.00
C GLY A 85 -16.53 0.25 -7.21
N VAL A 86 -16.52 0.21 -5.87
CA VAL A 86 -15.48 0.90 -5.06
C VAL A 86 -14.10 0.32 -5.32
N LEU A 87 -13.96 -1.02 -5.27
CA LEU A 87 -12.67 -1.67 -5.50
C LEU A 87 -12.11 -1.36 -6.89
N TYR A 88 -12.96 -1.40 -7.93
CA TYR A 88 -12.57 -1.04 -9.29
C TYR A 88 -12.09 0.41 -9.38
N ASN A 89 -12.87 1.34 -8.82
CA ASN A 89 -12.53 2.77 -8.86
C ASN A 89 -11.16 3.03 -8.21
N ASP A 90 -10.89 2.42 -7.05
CA ASP A 90 -9.64 2.58 -6.33
C ASP A 90 -8.44 1.99 -7.10
N LEU A 91 -8.59 0.77 -7.62
CA LEU A 91 -7.56 0.11 -8.43
C LEU A 91 -7.29 0.88 -9.72
N ASN A 92 -8.34 1.31 -10.42
CA ASN A 92 -8.22 2.06 -11.67
C ASN A 92 -7.59 3.44 -11.44
N ALA A 93 -7.91 4.12 -10.33
CA ALA A 93 -7.27 5.37 -9.94
C ALA A 93 -5.76 5.19 -9.69
N CYS A 94 -5.37 4.11 -8.99
CA CYS A 94 -3.96 3.78 -8.78
C CYS A 94 -3.24 3.46 -10.11
N ASN A 95 -3.92 2.74 -11.02
CA ASN A 95 -3.39 2.38 -12.33
C ASN A 95 -3.22 3.60 -13.26
N ALA A 96 -4.18 4.52 -13.24
CA ALA A 96 -4.15 5.73 -14.07
C ALA A 96 -3.18 6.80 -13.57
N TYR A 97 -2.78 6.74 -12.30
CA TYR A 97 -1.88 7.74 -11.71
C TYR A 97 -0.42 7.53 -12.15
N GLN A 98 0.15 8.55 -12.79
CA GLN A 98 1.52 8.52 -13.34
C GLN A 98 2.44 9.60 -12.76
N ASN A 99 1.94 10.48 -11.88
CA ASN A 99 2.69 11.65 -11.39
C ASN A 99 3.63 11.35 -10.21
N GLY A 100 3.77 10.10 -9.78
CA GLY A 100 4.45 9.74 -8.53
C GLY A 100 5.89 10.25 -8.39
N LEU A 101 6.72 10.16 -9.43
CA LEU A 101 8.11 10.64 -9.37
C LEU A 101 8.21 12.17 -9.31
N THR A 102 7.37 12.86 -10.09
CA THR A 102 7.30 14.33 -10.07
C THR A 102 6.83 14.83 -8.70
N ALA A 103 5.82 14.19 -8.13
CA ALA A 103 5.31 14.48 -6.80
C ALA A 103 6.39 14.30 -5.73
N ALA A 104 7.10 13.17 -5.77
CA ALA A 104 8.20 12.86 -4.86
C ALA A 104 9.29 13.94 -4.87
N ALA A 105 9.72 14.37 -6.04
CA ALA A 105 10.75 15.39 -6.18
C ALA A 105 10.33 16.77 -5.61
N ALA A 106 9.03 17.03 -5.51
CA ALA A 106 8.48 18.27 -4.96
C ALA A 106 8.26 18.23 -3.44
N VAL A 107 8.41 17.08 -2.77
CA VAL A 107 8.28 16.96 -1.32
C VAL A 107 9.39 17.74 -0.61
N LYS A 108 9.01 18.58 0.36
CA LYS A 108 9.95 19.43 1.13
C LYS A 108 10.14 19.02 2.59
N VAL A 109 9.31 18.10 3.07
CA VAL A 109 9.28 17.66 4.48
C VAL A 109 10.02 16.34 4.67
N PRO A 110 10.40 15.98 5.91
CA PRO A 110 10.89 14.64 6.20
C PRO A 110 9.88 13.58 5.73
N ALA A 111 10.38 12.59 4.99
CA ALA A 111 9.56 11.52 4.43
C ALA A 111 10.06 10.15 4.90
N THR A 112 9.14 9.29 5.37
CA THR A 112 9.43 7.92 5.77
C THR A 112 8.71 6.97 4.84
N PHE A 113 9.46 6.08 4.20
CA PHE A 113 8.93 5.02 3.34
C PHE A 113 8.99 3.71 4.11
N ILE A 114 7.83 3.08 4.34
CA ILE A 114 7.73 1.81 5.06
C ILE A 114 7.23 0.75 4.08
N LEU A 115 8.06 -0.25 3.82
CA LEU A 115 7.88 -1.20 2.73
C LEU A 115 7.89 -2.63 3.28
N GLY A 116 6.98 -3.48 2.83
CA GLY A 116 7.01 -4.90 3.13
C GLY A 116 8.06 -5.63 2.27
N GLU A 117 8.89 -6.48 2.87
CA GLU A 117 9.86 -7.29 2.13
C GLU A 117 9.18 -8.23 1.12
N ARG A 118 7.99 -8.72 1.46
CA ARG A 118 7.21 -9.70 0.69
C ARG A 118 5.97 -9.09 0.03
N ASP A 119 5.89 -7.77 -0.02
CA ASP A 119 4.82 -7.05 -0.70
C ASP A 119 4.84 -7.33 -2.21
N MET A 120 3.80 -7.99 -2.73
CA MET A 120 3.64 -8.26 -4.16
C MET A 120 2.83 -7.20 -4.90
N MET A 121 2.09 -6.35 -4.17
CA MET A 121 1.29 -5.27 -4.77
C MET A 121 2.15 -4.05 -5.08
N THR A 122 3.01 -3.67 -4.14
CA THR A 122 4.00 -2.59 -4.29
C THR A 122 5.38 -3.07 -3.89
N PRO A 123 6.07 -3.82 -4.75
CA PRO A 123 7.36 -4.43 -4.40
C PRO A 123 8.34 -3.43 -3.80
N ALA A 124 9.06 -3.83 -2.74
CA ALA A 124 9.98 -2.95 -2.02
C ALA A 124 11.00 -2.23 -2.93
N LYS A 125 11.39 -2.86 -4.05
CA LYS A 125 12.23 -2.22 -5.07
C LYS A 125 11.60 -0.96 -5.66
N ALA A 126 10.31 -0.98 -5.98
CA ALA A 126 9.58 0.16 -6.52
C ALA A 126 9.43 1.27 -5.47
N GLY A 127 9.13 0.90 -4.22
CA GLY A 127 9.09 1.85 -3.10
C GLY A 127 10.44 2.52 -2.85
N LYS A 128 11.54 1.76 -2.87
CA LYS A 128 12.92 2.29 -2.76
C LYS A 128 13.26 3.27 -3.89
N ALA A 129 12.82 2.98 -5.12
CA ALA A 129 13.04 3.89 -6.25
C ALA A 129 12.30 5.23 -6.05
N LEU A 130 11.08 5.20 -5.54
CA LEU A 130 10.32 6.42 -5.20
C LEU A 130 10.99 7.18 -4.04
N ALA A 131 11.46 6.47 -3.01
CA ALA A 131 12.19 7.08 -1.90
C ALA A 131 13.47 7.78 -2.35
N ALA A 132 14.22 7.18 -3.28
CA ALA A 132 15.42 7.78 -3.85
C ALA A 132 15.13 9.07 -4.65
N ALA A 133 13.92 9.23 -5.19
CA ALA A 133 13.47 10.44 -5.86
C ALA A 133 12.91 11.50 -4.89
N THR A 134 12.80 11.18 -3.59
CA THR A 134 12.17 12.04 -2.57
C THR A 134 13.25 12.68 -1.69
N PRO A 135 13.32 14.02 -1.59
CA PRO A 135 14.24 14.70 -0.68
C PRO A 135 13.99 14.32 0.79
N ASN A 136 15.05 14.25 1.60
CA ASN A 136 14.97 13.95 3.04
C ASN A 136 14.21 12.65 3.37
N ALA A 137 14.26 11.67 2.47
CA ALA A 137 13.60 10.40 2.66
C ALA A 137 14.46 9.42 3.47
N ARG A 138 13.84 8.73 4.43
CA ARG A 138 14.34 7.48 4.99
C ARG A 138 13.48 6.32 4.53
N THR A 139 14.09 5.15 4.36
CA THR A 139 13.37 3.92 4.02
C THR A 139 13.55 2.89 5.11
N VAL A 140 12.45 2.28 5.53
CA VAL A 140 12.40 1.14 6.45
C VAL A 140 11.74 -0.03 5.71
N VAL A 141 12.39 -1.18 5.72
CA VAL A 141 11.83 -2.42 5.13
C VAL A 141 11.48 -3.35 6.28
N LEU A 142 10.21 -3.78 6.35
CA LEU A 142 9.72 -4.71 7.37
C LEU A 142 9.98 -6.15 6.91
N PRO A 143 10.85 -6.91 7.61
CA PRO A 143 11.20 -8.26 7.19
C PRO A 143 10.00 -9.20 7.18
N GLY A 144 9.83 -9.97 6.12
CA GLY A 144 8.75 -10.96 5.97
C GLY A 144 7.34 -10.40 5.78
N ALA A 145 7.09 -9.10 5.97
CA ALA A 145 5.76 -8.50 5.84
C ALA A 145 5.35 -8.34 4.36
N GLY A 146 4.06 -8.56 4.08
CA GLY A 146 3.41 -8.24 2.80
C GLY A 146 3.00 -6.78 2.67
N HIS A 147 1.96 -6.53 1.88
CA HIS A 147 1.39 -5.19 1.67
C HIS A 147 0.59 -4.71 2.88
N MET A 148 -0.10 -5.61 3.57
CA MET A 148 -1.02 -5.32 4.67
C MET A 148 -0.28 -5.21 6.02
N MET A 149 0.85 -4.49 6.05
CA MET A 149 1.74 -4.35 7.21
C MET A 149 1.03 -3.95 8.51
N MET A 150 -0.08 -3.21 8.43
CA MET A 150 -0.87 -2.78 9.59
C MET A 150 -1.49 -3.95 10.36
N VAL A 151 -1.77 -5.06 9.69
CA VAL A 151 -2.31 -6.28 10.32
C VAL A 151 -1.25 -7.36 10.45
N GLU A 152 -0.25 -7.39 9.56
CA GLU A 152 0.80 -8.42 9.59
C GLU A 152 1.86 -8.18 10.67
N THR A 153 2.31 -6.93 10.82
CA THR A 153 3.41 -6.54 11.70
C THR A 153 3.13 -5.16 12.32
N PRO A 154 2.04 -5.03 13.12
CA PRO A 154 1.58 -3.74 13.62
C PRO A 154 2.60 -3.03 14.51
N ASP A 155 3.31 -3.78 15.35
CA ASP A 155 4.29 -3.21 16.30
C ASP A 155 5.54 -2.70 15.56
N GLU A 156 6.04 -3.46 14.58
CA GLU A 156 7.16 -3.04 13.74
C GLU A 156 6.79 -1.86 12.85
N LEU A 157 5.56 -1.85 12.31
CA LEU A 157 5.04 -0.71 11.55
C LEU A 157 4.96 0.54 12.44
N LEU A 158 4.42 0.41 13.66
CA LEU A 158 4.31 1.52 14.60
C LEU A 158 5.69 2.06 14.99
N ALA A 159 6.65 1.19 15.27
CA ALA A 159 8.03 1.58 15.56
C ALA A 159 8.67 2.30 14.36
N ALA A 160 8.35 1.89 13.12
CA ALA A 160 8.85 2.53 11.91
C ALA A 160 8.23 3.92 11.64
N LEU A 161 7.10 4.25 12.26
CA LEU A 161 6.46 5.58 12.14
C LEU A 161 7.11 6.64 13.03
N GLN A 162 7.84 6.24 14.06
CA GLN A 162 8.57 7.12 14.98
C GLN A 162 9.83 7.70 14.32
#